data_AF-W4UQ93-F1
#
_entry.id   AF-W4UQ93-F1
#
_cell.length_a   1.000
_cell.length_b   1.000
_cell.length_c   1.000
_cell.angle_alpha   90.00
_cell.angle_beta   90.00
_cell.angle_gamma   90.00
#
_symmetry.space_group_name_H-M   'P 1'
#
loop_
_entity.id
_entity.type
_entity.pdbx_description
1 polymer ?
#
loop_
_entity_poly.entity_id
_entity_poly.type
_entity_poly.pdbx_seq_one_letter_code
_entity_poly.pdbx_strand_id
1 'polypeptide(L)'
;MAGAAVQGDSLMLKQVELIFKSEGMPDANWQTTKPILQNRYAILQQADKTTEELQKELYADVTKNMPPEQLKDMNTVQQLFSQINSMLTPWYLHFMRYDPTQDLKRIQCPVLALNGEKDIQVDATMNLKAIQQRIGENGNKNVTIKAYPKLNHLFQACERGKLEEYAQLEETISPEVLKDMMEWILK
;
A
#
# COMPACT_ATOMS: atom_id res chain seq x y z
N MET A 1 1.24 -14.49 1.18
CA MET A 1 1.35 -13.71 -0.07
C MET A 1 1.51 -12.23 0.28
N ALA A 2 1.49 -11.31 -0.70
CA ALA A 2 1.81 -9.88 -0.57
C ALA A 2 0.77 -9.03 0.21
N GLY A 3 0.28 -9.54 1.34
CA GLY A 3 -0.56 -8.78 2.26
C GLY A 3 0.24 -7.76 3.05
N ALA A 4 -0.39 -6.64 3.41
CA ALA A 4 0.26 -5.55 4.15
C ALA A 4 0.63 -5.98 5.59
N ALA A 5 1.91 -5.85 5.93
CA ALA A 5 2.47 -6.16 7.24
C ALA A 5 2.94 -4.90 8.00
N VAL A 6 2.62 -3.72 7.49
CA VAL A 6 2.85 -2.42 8.12
C VAL A 6 1.55 -1.62 8.12
N GLN A 7 1.47 -0.61 9.00
CA GLN A 7 0.31 0.26 9.08
C GLN A 7 0.00 0.95 7.74
N GLY A 8 -1.29 1.10 7.43
CA GLY A 8 -1.76 1.53 6.11
C GLY A 8 -1.20 2.88 5.65
N ASP A 9 -1.02 3.86 6.54
CA ASP A 9 -0.44 5.16 6.17
C ASP A 9 1.00 5.07 5.65
N SER A 10 1.82 4.26 6.32
CA SER A 10 3.22 4.02 5.98
C SER A 10 3.32 3.21 4.69
N LEU A 11 2.43 2.23 4.52
CA LEU A 11 2.31 1.45 3.29
C LEU A 11 1.92 2.34 2.10
N MET A 12 0.85 3.11 2.22
CA MET A 12 0.34 3.97 1.15
C MET A 12 1.36 5.04 0.78
N LEU A 13 2.08 5.61 1.76
CA LEU A 13 3.14 6.57 1.48
C LEU A 13 4.27 5.93 0.65
N LYS A 14 4.64 4.69 0.96
CA LYS A 14 5.64 3.94 0.20
C LYS A 14 5.15 3.57 -1.19
N GLN A 15 3.89 3.15 -1.32
CA GLN A 15 3.24 2.84 -2.59
C GLN A 15 3.27 4.06 -3.53
N VAL A 16 2.90 5.24 -3.05
CA VAL A 16 2.93 6.46 -3.87
C VAL A 16 4.36 6.84 -4.27
N GLU A 17 5.35 6.68 -3.37
CA GLU A 17 6.77 6.87 -3.71
C GLU A 17 7.19 5.95 -4.87
N LEU A 18 6.83 4.67 -4.82
CA LEU A 18 7.16 3.70 -5.87
C LEU A 18 6.47 4.01 -7.19
N ILE A 19 5.20 4.45 -7.16
CA ILE A 19 4.47 4.89 -8.36
C ILE A 19 5.19 6.07 -9.02
N PHE A 20 5.53 7.12 -8.25
CA PHE A 20 6.28 8.29 -8.74
C PHE A 20 7.59 7.87 -9.43
N LYS A 21 8.36 6.99 -8.79
CA LYS A 21 9.62 6.48 -9.35
C LYS A 21 9.38 5.66 -10.62
N SER A 22 8.35 4.82 -10.64
CA SER A 22 8.01 3.99 -11.79
C SER A 22 7.61 4.83 -13.02
N GLU A 23 7.03 6.01 -12.80
CA GLU A 23 6.65 6.98 -13.83
C GLU A 23 7.82 7.86 -14.29
N GLY A 24 9.00 7.73 -13.67
CA GLY A 24 10.17 8.55 -13.98
C GLY A 24 10.02 10.00 -13.52
N MET A 25 9.15 10.27 -12.54
CA MET A 25 9.00 11.61 -11.98
C MET A 25 10.29 12.03 -11.23
N PRO A 26 10.69 13.32 -11.31
CA PRO A 26 11.84 13.82 -10.56
C PRO A 26 11.65 13.68 -9.04
N ASP A 27 12.72 13.35 -8.32
CA ASP A 27 12.71 13.24 -6.85
C ASP A 27 12.19 14.51 -6.15
N ALA A 28 12.42 15.69 -6.74
CA ALA A 28 11.92 16.95 -6.23
C ALA A 28 10.38 16.99 -6.13
N ASN A 29 9.67 16.32 -7.04
CA ASN A 29 8.21 16.21 -6.99
C ASN A 29 7.79 15.38 -5.78
N TRP A 30 8.49 14.28 -5.49
CA TRP A 30 8.22 13.48 -4.31
C TRP A 30 8.47 14.26 -3.02
N GLN A 31 9.56 15.03 -2.92
CA GLN A 31 9.83 15.85 -1.74
C GLN A 31 8.75 16.91 -1.47
N THR A 32 8.10 17.40 -2.53
CA THR A 32 6.98 18.36 -2.41
C THR A 32 5.66 17.67 -2.04
N THR A 33 5.39 16.50 -2.63
CA THR A 33 4.13 15.76 -2.45
C THR A 33 4.06 15.01 -1.11
N LYS A 34 5.18 14.45 -0.65
CA LYS A 34 5.27 13.65 0.58
C LYS A 34 4.64 14.33 1.81
N PRO A 35 5.00 15.58 2.19
CA PRO A 35 4.41 16.22 3.37
C PRO A 35 2.90 16.47 3.22
N ILE A 36 2.41 16.71 2.00
CA ILE A 36 0.97 16.87 1.73
C ILE A 36 0.23 15.56 2.02
N LEU A 37 0.75 14.44 1.52
CA LEU A 37 0.16 13.12 1.78
C LEU A 37 0.22 12.74 3.26
N GLN A 38 1.33 13.04 3.94
CA GLN A 38 1.46 12.81 5.38
C GLN A 38 0.40 13.59 6.17
N ASN A 39 0.12 14.84 5.80
CA ASN A 39 -0.95 15.62 6.42
C ASN A 39 -2.32 14.98 6.20
N ARG A 40 -2.63 14.58 4.96
CA ARG A 40 -3.91 13.91 4.63
C ARG A 40 -4.08 12.58 5.35
N TYR A 41 -3.04 11.78 5.45
CA TYR A 41 -3.09 10.52 6.19
C TYR A 41 -3.26 10.78 7.69
N ALA A 42 -2.62 11.79 8.25
CA ALA A 42 -2.86 12.20 9.63
C ALA A 42 -4.31 12.63 9.87
N ILE A 43 -4.99 13.27 8.90
CA ILE A 43 -6.44 13.52 8.98
C ILE A 43 -7.21 12.21 9.07
N LEU A 44 -6.93 11.25 8.17
CA LEU A 44 -7.61 9.94 8.16
C LEU A 44 -7.41 9.14 9.46
N GLN A 45 -6.31 9.34 10.19
CA GLN A 45 -6.04 8.67 11.46
C GLN A 45 -6.91 9.16 12.64
N GLN A 46 -7.63 10.28 12.51
CA GLN A 46 -8.43 10.86 13.61
C GLN A 46 -9.70 10.03 13.83
N ALA A 47 -9.60 9.03 14.72
CA ALA A 47 -10.65 8.04 14.97
C ALA A 47 -11.83 8.57 15.81
N ASP A 48 -11.65 9.72 16.46
CA ASP A 48 -12.66 10.43 17.25
C ASP A 48 -13.59 11.30 16.40
N LYS A 49 -13.25 11.55 15.14
CA LYS A 49 -14.03 12.38 14.21
C LYS A 49 -15.03 11.59 13.38
N THR A 50 -16.14 12.24 13.04
CA THR A 50 -17.10 11.70 12.08
C THR A 50 -16.57 11.79 10.66
N THR A 51 -17.16 11.02 9.75
CA THR A 51 -16.82 11.06 8.32
C THR A 51 -17.04 12.44 7.71
N GLU A 52 -18.03 13.20 8.16
CA GLU A 52 -18.32 14.56 7.71
C GLU A 52 -17.23 15.55 8.14
N GLU A 53 -16.73 15.42 9.37
CA GLU A 53 -15.63 16.23 9.88
C GLU A 53 -14.34 15.95 9.11
N LEU A 54 -14.02 14.68 8.87
CA LEU A 54 -12.88 14.26 8.06
C LEU A 54 -13.00 14.75 6.61
N GLN A 55 -14.18 14.65 6.00
CA GLN A 55 -14.44 15.14 4.64
C GLN A 55 -14.16 16.64 4.54
N LYS A 56 -14.62 17.43 5.52
CA LYS A 56 -14.41 18.88 5.56
C LYS A 56 -12.93 19.24 5.68
N GLU A 57 -12.17 18.53 6.52
CA GLU A 57 -10.73 18.77 6.67
C GLU A 57 -9.93 18.37 5.43
N LEU A 58 -10.23 17.21 4.84
CA LEU A 58 -9.61 16.79 3.58
C LEU A 58 -9.95 17.75 2.45
N TYR A 59 -11.19 18.21 2.35
CA TYR A 59 -11.60 19.18 1.35
C TYR A 59 -10.84 20.51 1.52
N ALA A 60 -10.71 21.01 2.75
CA ALA A 60 -9.95 22.21 3.04
C ALA A 60 -8.45 22.06 2.70
N ASP A 61 -7.85 20.92 3.03
CA ASP A 61 -6.45 20.63 2.69
C ASP A 61 -6.23 20.55 1.18
N VAL A 62 -7.09 19.83 0.45
CA VAL A 62 -6.93 19.63 -1.00
C VAL A 62 -7.14 20.95 -1.75
N THR A 63 -8.14 21.75 -1.38
CA THR A 63 -8.46 23.00 -2.08
C THR A 63 -7.51 24.14 -1.76
N LYS A 64 -6.73 24.06 -0.67
CA LYS A 64 -5.78 25.12 -0.25
C LYS A 64 -4.79 25.53 -1.34
N ASN A 65 -4.34 24.59 -2.16
CA ASN A 65 -3.36 24.81 -3.22
C ASN A 65 -3.97 24.74 -4.63
N MET A 66 -5.29 24.67 -4.74
CA MET A 66 -5.98 24.65 -6.04
C MET A 66 -6.22 26.08 -6.56
N PRO A 67 -6.01 26.34 -7.86
CA PRO A 67 -6.43 27.59 -8.48
C PRO A 67 -7.93 27.83 -8.30
N PRO A 68 -8.39 29.03 -7.91
CA PRO A 68 -9.82 29.34 -7.73
C PRO A 68 -10.68 29.03 -8.96
N GLU A 69 -10.11 29.13 -10.16
CA GLU A 69 -10.73 28.82 -11.44
C GLU A 69 -11.12 27.34 -11.54
N GLN A 70 -10.28 26.43 -11.02
CA GLN A 70 -10.60 25.00 -11.00
C GLN A 70 -11.77 24.69 -10.07
N LEU A 71 -11.92 25.45 -8.98
CA LEU A 71 -13.03 25.29 -8.03
C LEU A 71 -14.37 25.81 -8.57
N LYS A 72 -14.38 26.54 -9.69
CA LYS A 72 -15.61 26.95 -10.39
C LYS A 72 -16.11 25.89 -11.36
N ASP A 73 -15.27 24.93 -11.74
CA ASP A 73 -15.67 23.82 -12.59
C ASP A 73 -16.39 22.74 -11.77
N MET A 74 -17.68 22.56 -12.05
CA MET A 74 -18.53 21.57 -11.38
C MET A 74 -17.98 20.14 -11.53
N ASN A 75 -17.37 19.80 -12.67
CA ASN A 75 -16.82 18.47 -12.89
C ASN A 75 -15.61 18.23 -11.98
N THR A 76 -14.69 19.19 -11.90
CA THR A 76 -13.55 19.16 -10.99
C THR A 76 -14.00 19.00 -9.54
N VAL A 77 -14.99 19.79 -9.10
CA VAL A 77 -15.51 19.71 -7.72
C VAL A 77 -16.15 18.34 -7.45
N GLN A 78 -16.93 17.80 -8.38
CA GLN A 78 -17.53 16.47 -8.25
C GLN A 78 -16.48 15.35 -8.16
N GLN A 79 -15.44 15.41 -9.01
CA GLN A 79 -14.33 14.46 -8.96
C GLN A 79 -13.58 14.53 -7.63
N LEU A 80 -13.34 15.74 -7.11
CA LEU A 80 -12.72 15.94 -5.81
C LEU A 80 -13.55 15.32 -4.69
N PHE A 81 -14.85 15.58 -4.65
CA PHE A 81 -15.75 14.96 -3.67
C PHE A 81 -15.74 13.43 -3.77
N SER A 82 -15.75 12.87 -4.98
CA SER A 82 -15.69 11.43 -5.19
C SER A 82 -14.38 10.82 -4.66
N GLN A 83 -13.24 11.47 -4.93
CA GLN A 83 -11.93 11.04 -4.42
C GLN A 83 -11.83 11.14 -2.89
N ILE A 84 -12.38 12.21 -2.29
CA ILE A 84 -12.41 12.33 -0.84
C ILE A 84 -13.29 11.24 -0.24
N ASN A 85 -14.47 11.01 -0.81
CA ASN A 85 -15.40 10.01 -0.29
C ASN A 85 -14.89 8.58 -0.39
N SER A 86 -14.09 8.24 -1.41
CA SER A 86 -13.47 6.91 -1.49
C SER A 86 -12.51 6.64 -0.34
N MET A 87 -11.81 7.66 0.15
CA MET A 87 -10.92 7.58 1.33
C MET A 87 -11.67 7.51 2.66
N LEU A 88 -12.98 7.83 2.68
CA LEU A 88 -13.80 7.86 3.90
C LEU A 88 -14.71 6.63 4.04
N THR A 89 -14.58 5.66 3.14
CA THR A 89 -15.30 4.39 3.30
C THR A 89 -14.85 3.67 4.58
N PRO A 90 -15.73 2.92 5.25
CA PRO A 90 -15.36 2.17 6.46
C PRO A 90 -14.14 1.27 6.26
N TRP A 91 -14.04 0.64 5.09
CA TRP A 91 -12.90 -0.19 4.71
C TRP A 91 -11.61 0.62 4.61
N TYR A 92 -11.60 1.76 3.90
CA TYR A 92 -10.38 2.54 3.72
C TYR A 92 -9.89 3.13 5.04
N LEU A 93 -10.82 3.66 5.85
CA LEU A 93 -10.49 4.16 7.19
C LEU A 93 -9.90 3.05 8.07
N HIS A 94 -10.50 1.85 8.05
CA HIS A 94 -9.95 0.70 8.77
C HIS A 94 -8.55 0.36 8.28
N PHE A 95 -8.36 0.25 6.97
CA PHE A 95 -7.07 -0.07 6.36
C PHE A 95 -5.97 0.94 6.74
N MET A 96 -6.27 2.24 6.70
CA MET A 96 -5.31 3.29 7.07
C MET A 96 -4.94 3.23 8.56
N ARG A 97 -5.92 2.92 9.43
CA ARG A 97 -5.77 2.94 10.90
C ARG A 97 -5.22 1.66 11.48
N TYR A 98 -5.43 0.53 10.81
CA TYR A 98 -5.05 -0.77 11.32
C TYR A 98 -3.52 -0.95 11.29
N ASP A 99 -2.95 -1.22 12.46
CA ASP A 99 -1.55 -1.60 12.62
C ASP A 99 -1.45 -3.11 12.89
N PRO A 100 -0.96 -3.92 11.94
CA PRO A 100 -0.84 -5.37 12.10
C PRO A 100 0.30 -5.79 13.05
N THR A 101 1.08 -4.85 13.61
CA THR A 101 2.25 -5.15 14.45
C THR A 101 1.92 -6.11 15.60
N GLN A 102 0.81 -5.88 16.32
CA GLN A 102 0.43 -6.75 17.44
C GLN A 102 -0.10 -8.10 16.98
N ASP A 103 -0.79 -8.14 15.83
CA ASP A 103 -1.26 -9.39 15.24
C ASP A 103 -0.10 -10.29 14.81
N LEU A 104 0.89 -9.73 14.12
CA LEU A 104 2.09 -10.44 13.70
C LEU A 104 2.85 -11.02 14.90
N LYS A 105 2.94 -10.27 16.01
CA LYS A 105 3.55 -10.74 17.27
C LYS A 105 2.80 -11.89 17.93
N ARG A 106 1.57 -12.19 17.54
CA ARG A 106 0.82 -13.33 18.09
C ARG A 106 0.98 -14.61 17.27
N ILE A 107 1.61 -14.54 16.10
CA ILE A 107 1.78 -15.70 15.20
C ILE A 107 2.82 -16.67 15.76
N GLN A 108 2.37 -17.87 16.12
CA GLN A 108 3.22 -18.94 16.68
C GLN A 108 3.46 -20.09 15.70
N CYS A 109 2.70 -20.18 14.61
CA CYS A 109 2.88 -21.20 13.60
C CYS A 109 4.03 -20.85 12.63
N PRO A 110 4.56 -21.84 11.89
CA PRO A 110 5.46 -21.57 10.77
C PRO A 110 4.81 -20.66 9.73
N VAL A 111 5.59 -19.73 9.16
CA VAL A 111 5.13 -18.77 8.15
C VAL A 111 6.02 -18.81 6.92
N LEU A 112 5.37 -18.84 5.75
CA LEU A 112 5.98 -18.50 4.45
C LEU A 112 5.46 -17.13 3.99
N ALA A 113 6.34 -16.14 3.96
CA ALA A 113 6.05 -14.81 3.45
C ALA A 113 6.70 -14.60 2.08
N LEU A 114 5.89 -14.19 1.12
CA LEU A 114 6.27 -14.08 -0.30
C LEU A 114 5.92 -12.68 -0.79
N ASN A 115 6.79 -12.06 -1.58
CA ASN A 115 6.52 -10.81 -2.31
C ASN A 115 7.25 -10.80 -3.68
N GLY A 116 6.66 -10.16 -4.69
CA GLY A 116 7.38 -9.80 -5.91
C GLY A 116 8.21 -8.53 -5.71
N GLU A 117 9.45 -8.47 -6.21
CA GLU A 117 10.29 -7.27 -6.07
C GLU A 117 9.83 -6.10 -6.95
N LYS A 118 8.98 -6.36 -7.96
CA LYS A 118 8.33 -5.32 -8.78
C LYS A 118 6.94 -4.97 -8.29
N ASP A 119 6.58 -5.40 -7.08
CA ASP A 119 5.34 -5.00 -6.44
C ASP A 119 5.39 -3.51 -6.04
N ILE A 120 4.68 -2.68 -6.78
CA ILE A 120 4.54 -1.24 -6.48
C ILE A 120 3.43 -0.96 -5.46
N GLN A 121 2.56 -1.92 -5.15
CA GLN A 121 1.48 -1.76 -4.17
C GLN A 121 1.97 -2.06 -2.76
N VAL A 122 2.78 -3.10 -2.60
CA VAL A 122 3.35 -3.54 -1.34
C VAL A 122 4.85 -3.79 -1.52
N ASP A 123 5.67 -2.80 -1.14
CA ASP A 123 7.13 -2.87 -1.24
C ASP A 123 7.68 -4.14 -0.58
N ALA A 124 8.34 -4.99 -1.37
CA ALA A 124 8.80 -6.30 -0.92
C ALA A 124 9.76 -6.21 0.27
N THR A 125 10.68 -5.23 0.27
CA THR A 125 11.69 -5.09 1.32
C THR A 125 11.06 -4.65 2.64
N MET A 126 10.22 -3.61 2.60
CA MET A 126 9.47 -3.11 3.74
C MET A 126 8.59 -4.21 4.33
N ASN A 127 7.83 -4.90 3.48
CA ASN A 127 6.83 -5.87 3.91
C ASN A 127 7.46 -7.12 4.51
N LEU A 128 8.39 -7.78 3.78
CA LEU A 128 9.04 -9.00 4.25
C LEU A 128 9.88 -8.76 5.51
N LYS A 129 10.56 -7.62 5.60
CA LYS A 129 11.32 -7.25 6.80
C LYS A 129 10.41 -7.06 8.00
N ALA A 130 9.26 -6.38 7.83
CA ALA A 130 8.28 -6.22 8.89
C ALA A 130 7.77 -7.58 9.38
N ILE A 131 7.38 -8.48 8.47
CA ILE A 131 6.91 -9.83 8.83
C ILE A 131 7.97 -10.58 9.64
N GLN A 132 9.19 -10.69 9.10
CA GLN A 132 10.27 -11.44 9.75
C GLN A 132 10.62 -10.88 11.12
N GLN A 133 10.70 -9.55 11.24
CA GLN A 133 11.01 -8.91 12.50
C GLN A 133 9.89 -9.09 13.52
N ARG A 134 8.64 -8.72 13.18
CA ARG A 134 7.52 -8.68 14.14
C ARG A 134 7.14 -10.06 14.64
N ILE A 135 7.14 -11.07 13.77
CA ILE A 135 6.92 -12.45 14.19
C ILE A 135 8.11 -12.92 15.04
N GLY A 136 9.35 -12.61 14.63
CA GLY A 136 10.55 -12.99 15.37
C GLY A 136 10.66 -12.43 16.80
N GLU A 137 9.99 -11.30 17.09
CA GLU A 137 9.95 -10.64 18.41
C GLU A 137 9.22 -11.48 19.47
N ASN A 138 8.33 -12.42 19.09
CA ASN A 138 7.66 -13.33 20.03
C ASN A 138 8.44 -14.64 20.27
N GLY A 139 9.62 -14.79 19.68
CA GLY A 139 10.44 -16.00 19.75
C GLY A 139 10.22 -16.99 18.60
N ASN A 140 9.21 -16.82 17.76
CA ASN A 140 8.98 -17.66 16.59
C ASN A 140 10.08 -17.45 15.54
N LYS A 141 10.93 -18.44 15.36
CA LYS A 141 12.02 -18.43 14.35
C LYS A 141 11.64 -19.14 13.05
N ASN A 142 10.44 -19.71 12.96
CA ASN A 142 9.97 -20.48 11.82
C ASN A 142 9.35 -19.57 10.75
N VAL A 143 10.07 -18.51 10.36
CA VAL A 143 9.62 -17.55 9.35
C VAL A 143 10.54 -17.64 8.14
N THR A 144 10.00 -18.16 7.04
CA THR A 144 10.66 -18.17 5.73
C THR A 144 10.17 -16.97 4.94
N ILE A 145 11.09 -16.15 4.44
CA ILE A 145 10.79 -15.05 3.52
C ILE A 145 11.39 -15.35 2.15
N LYS A 146 10.67 -15.04 1.07
CA LYS A 146 11.20 -15.11 -0.30
C LYS A 146 10.69 -13.93 -1.13
N ALA A 147 11.62 -13.23 -1.76
CA ALA A 147 11.33 -12.18 -2.74
C ALA A 147 11.60 -12.72 -4.16
N TYR A 148 10.75 -12.35 -5.12
CA TYR A 148 10.90 -12.78 -6.51
C TYR A 148 11.25 -11.58 -7.42
N PRO A 149 12.48 -11.52 -7.99
CA PRO A 149 12.99 -10.32 -8.66
C PRO A 149 12.17 -9.78 -9.84
N LYS A 150 11.37 -10.63 -10.49
CA LYS A 150 10.67 -10.29 -11.73
C LYS A 150 9.14 -10.31 -11.61
N LEU A 151 8.61 -10.44 -10.39
CA LEU A 151 7.18 -10.56 -10.17
C LEU A 151 6.54 -9.27 -9.65
N ASN A 152 5.32 -8.98 -10.07
CA ASN A 152 4.47 -7.89 -9.57
C ASN A 152 3.72 -8.28 -8.28
N HIS A 153 2.77 -7.44 -7.88
CA HIS A 153 1.90 -7.68 -6.71
C HIS A 153 1.12 -9.00 -6.76
N LEU A 154 0.66 -9.39 -7.95
CA LEU A 154 -0.13 -10.59 -8.18
C LEU A 154 0.76 -11.82 -8.43
N PHE A 155 2.07 -11.71 -8.22
CA PHE A 155 3.06 -12.74 -8.50
C PHE A 155 3.15 -13.15 -9.99
N GLN A 156 2.87 -12.20 -10.89
CA GLN A 156 3.00 -12.40 -12.34
C GLN A 156 4.33 -11.84 -12.82
N ALA A 157 4.97 -12.52 -13.77
CA ALA A 157 6.17 -12.05 -14.45
C ALA A 157 5.88 -10.73 -15.18
N CYS A 158 6.68 -9.71 -14.90
CA CYS A 158 6.48 -8.37 -15.46
C CYS A 158 7.81 -7.66 -15.71
N GLU A 159 7.77 -6.61 -16.54
CA GLU A 159 8.92 -5.77 -16.78
C GLU A 159 8.97 -4.60 -15.79
N ARG A 160 7.84 -3.97 -15.50
CA ARG A 160 7.81 -2.74 -14.68
C ARG A 160 6.99 -2.87 -13.41
N GLY A 161 6.07 -3.84 -13.34
CA GLY A 161 5.16 -4.06 -12.21
C GLY A 161 3.97 -3.10 -12.17
N LYS A 162 3.69 -2.37 -13.26
CA LYS A 162 2.67 -1.33 -13.30
C LYS A 162 1.27 -1.90 -13.53
N LEU A 163 0.26 -1.17 -13.06
CA LEU A 163 -1.15 -1.56 -13.22
C LEU A 163 -1.55 -1.70 -14.70
N GLU A 164 -0.97 -0.92 -15.61
CA GLU A 164 -1.28 -1.02 -17.04
C GLU A 164 -0.80 -2.34 -17.66
N GLU A 165 0.25 -2.98 -17.11
CA GLU A 165 0.70 -4.30 -17.56
C GLU A 165 -0.33 -5.39 -17.21
N TYR A 166 -1.14 -5.21 -16.16
CA TYR A 166 -1.96 -6.29 -15.60
C TYR A 166 -3.00 -6.78 -16.60
N ALA A 167 -3.56 -5.89 -17.41
CA ALA A 167 -4.53 -6.24 -18.45
C ALA A 167 -3.89 -6.96 -19.66
N GLN A 168 -2.57 -6.95 -19.77
CA GLN A 168 -1.81 -7.56 -20.88
C GLN A 168 -1.16 -8.89 -20.49
N LEU A 169 -1.02 -9.17 -19.18
CA LEU A 169 -0.40 -10.39 -18.68
C LEU A 169 -1.41 -11.54 -18.66
N GLU A 170 -1.11 -12.60 -19.40
CA GLU A 170 -1.91 -13.84 -19.40
C GLU A 170 -1.65 -14.72 -18.17
N GLU A 171 -0.46 -14.63 -17.59
CA GLU A 171 -0.08 -15.41 -16.41
C GLU A 171 -0.91 -14.98 -15.21
N THR A 172 -1.67 -15.88 -14.58
CA THR A 172 -2.41 -15.56 -13.35
C THR A 172 -1.50 -15.45 -12.13
N ILE A 173 -0.55 -16.38 -12.01
CA ILE A 173 0.46 -16.46 -10.95
C ILE A 173 1.63 -17.30 -11.46
N SER A 174 2.86 -16.91 -11.13
CA SER A 174 4.06 -17.65 -11.54
C SER A 174 4.05 -19.11 -11.03
N PRO A 175 4.29 -20.09 -11.92
CA PRO A 175 4.45 -21.49 -11.52
C PRO A 175 5.55 -21.73 -10.49
N GLU A 176 6.60 -20.88 -10.48
CA GLU A 176 7.65 -20.94 -9.46
C GLU A 176 7.07 -20.71 -8.06
N VAL A 177 6.21 -19.70 -7.92
CA VAL A 177 5.58 -19.36 -6.64
C VAL A 177 4.69 -20.51 -6.14
N LEU A 178 3.89 -21.10 -7.03
CA LEU A 178 3.06 -22.26 -6.69
C LEU A 178 3.90 -23.47 -6.28
N LYS A 179 5.02 -23.71 -6.96
CA LYS A 179 5.96 -24.77 -6.62
C LYS A 179 6.57 -24.56 -5.24
N ASP A 180 7.08 -23.35 -4.94
CA ASP A 180 7.65 -23.05 -3.62
C ASP A 180 6.62 -23.16 -2.49
N MET A 181 5.38 -22.73 -2.73
CA MET A 181 4.28 -22.91 -1.79
C MET A 181 4.02 -24.39 -1.51
N MET A 182 3.91 -25.20 -2.56
CA MET A 182 3.71 -26.65 -2.43
C MET A 182 4.87 -27.33 -1.69
N GLU A 183 6.12 -27.02 -2.06
CA GLU A 183 7.30 -27.57 -1.40
C GLU A 183 7.42 -27.14 0.06
N TRP A 184 6.95 -25.96 0.42
CA TRP A 184 6.90 -25.51 1.81
C TRP A 184 5.82 -26.22 2.62
N ILE A 185 4.63 -26.43 2.04
CA ILE A 185 3.51 -27.12 2.72
C ILE A 185 3.83 -28.60 2.96
N LEU A 186 4.57 -29.24 2.04
CA LEU A 186 4.90 -30.67 2.11
C LEU A 186 6.10 -30.99 3.02
N LYS A 187 6.75 -29.98 3.61
CA LYS A 187 7.82 -30.16 4.61
C LYS A 187 7.25 -30.38 6.01
#